data_AF-A0A8H6BGL7-F1
#
_entry.id   AF-A0A8H6BGL7-F1
#
_cell.length_a   1.000
_cell.length_b   1.000
_cell.length_c   1.000
_cell.angle_alpha   90.00
_cell.angle_beta   90.00
_cell.angle_gamma   90.00
#
_symmetry.space_group_name_H-M   'P 1'
#
loop_
_entity.id
_entity.type
_entity.pdbx_description
1 polymer ?
#
loop_
_entity_poly.entity_id
_entity_poly.type
_entity_poly.pdbx_seq_one_letter_code
_entity_poly.pdbx_strand_id
1 'polypeptide(L)'
;MSQQDIKTEGEVKTESAGSGNITPEQKKARYIAMKKKLKELLNKRNALEDDVTKLEEDIYEKETQYLADGAVRGNVVRGFRNFSKTSSSSSRVRKIPFTDEDRIFSLSSSTYVMHLRKEQGEDDSTGPTLTSATPSFEDDENFTPERLTPSRRK
;
A
#
# COMPACT_ATOMS: atom_id res chain seq x y z
N MET A 1 -19.38 -28.05 -12.59
CA MET A 1 -18.96 -26.66 -12.29
C MET A 1 -17.63 -26.73 -11.59
N SER A 2 -16.73 -25.84 -11.99
CA SER A 2 -15.28 -25.89 -11.83
C SER A 2 -14.80 -26.14 -10.39
N GLN A 3 -14.07 -27.24 -10.18
CA GLN A 3 -13.00 -27.25 -9.19
C GLN A 3 -11.77 -26.69 -9.91
N GLN A 4 -11.24 -25.56 -9.44
CA GLN A 4 -9.97 -25.02 -9.92
C GLN A 4 -8.89 -25.36 -8.90
N ASP A 5 -7.83 -25.92 -9.44
CA ASP A 5 -6.68 -26.50 -8.77
C ASP A 5 -5.94 -25.49 -7.91
N ILE A 6 -5.78 -25.81 -6.62
CA ILE A 6 -4.84 -25.15 -5.74
C ILE A 6 -3.45 -25.70 -6.11
N LYS A 7 -2.74 -25.03 -7.01
CA LYS A 7 -1.31 -25.29 -7.25
C LYS A 7 -0.49 -24.78 -6.08
N THR A 8 -0.44 -25.59 -5.02
CA THR A 8 0.60 -25.51 -3.99
C THR A 8 1.79 -26.31 -4.47
N GLU A 9 2.65 -25.71 -5.29
CA GLU A 9 3.99 -26.26 -5.52
C GLU A 9 5.03 -25.15 -5.42
N GLY A 10 5.80 -25.27 -4.36
CA GLY A 10 6.90 -24.42 -3.96
C GLY A 10 7.51 -24.99 -2.70
N GLU A 11 7.74 -26.31 -2.71
CA GLU A 11 8.56 -26.99 -1.72
C GLU A 11 9.90 -26.28 -1.63
N VAL A 12 10.09 -25.49 -0.57
CA VAL A 12 11.40 -24.96 -0.21
C VAL A 12 12.19 -26.15 0.30
N LYS A 13 12.78 -26.89 -0.64
CA LYS A 13 13.80 -27.88 -0.37
C LYS A 13 14.99 -27.12 0.21
N THR A 14 15.04 -27.04 1.53
CA THR A 14 16.24 -26.61 2.26
C THR A 14 17.28 -27.69 2.08
N GLU A 15 17.93 -27.71 0.92
CA GLU A 15 19.15 -28.44 0.72
C GLU A 15 20.22 -27.72 1.55
N SER A 16 20.45 -28.25 2.75
CA SER A 16 21.67 -28.08 3.52
C SER A 16 22.84 -28.57 2.67
N ALA A 17 23.33 -27.73 1.77
CA ALA A 17 24.55 -27.96 1.03
C ALA A 17 25.71 -27.41 1.86
N GLY A 18 26.63 -28.31 2.21
CA GLY A 18 27.79 -28.03 3.05
C GLY A 18 28.66 -26.89 2.55
N SER A 19 29.51 -26.42 3.47
CA SER A 19 30.55 -25.41 3.27
C SER A 19 31.60 -25.86 2.24
N GLY A 20 31.21 -25.94 0.97
CA GLY A 20 32.11 -26.03 -0.17
C GLY A 20 32.61 -24.62 -0.52
N ASN A 21 33.92 -24.47 -0.71
CA ASN A 21 34.54 -23.22 -1.14
C ASN A 21 33.93 -22.75 -2.47
N ILE A 22 32.92 -21.87 -2.39
CA ILE A 22 32.35 -21.20 -3.56
C ILE A 22 33.44 -20.40 -4.26
N THR A 23 33.65 -20.67 -5.54
CA THR A 23 34.71 -20.00 -6.31
C THR A 23 34.42 -18.49 -6.41
N PRO A 24 35.45 -17.64 -6.56
CA PRO A 24 35.25 -16.20 -6.71
C PRO A 24 34.28 -15.83 -7.85
N GLU A 25 34.25 -16.63 -8.91
CA GLU A 25 33.33 -16.49 -10.03
C GLU A 25 31.88 -16.80 -9.65
N GLN A 26 31.64 -17.88 -8.89
CA GLN A 26 30.31 -18.21 -8.35
C GLN A 26 29.80 -17.13 -7.38
N LYS A 27 30.69 -16.55 -6.57
CA LYS A 27 30.36 -15.39 -5.70
C LYS A 27 29.91 -14.19 -6.52
N LYS A 28 30.66 -13.86 -7.58
CA LYS A 28 30.33 -12.74 -8.49
C LYS A 28 29.00 -12.97 -9.21
N ALA A 29 28.77 -14.18 -9.73
CA ALA A 29 27.52 -14.55 -10.38
C ALA A 29 26.32 -14.43 -9.43
N ARG A 30 26.45 -14.91 -8.19
CA ARG A 30 25.42 -14.77 -7.15
C ARG A 30 25.14 -13.31 -6.82
N TYR A 31 26.18 -12.48 -6.69
CA TYR A 31 26.04 -11.05 -6.43
C TYR A 31 25.27 -10.35 -7.56
N ILE A 32 25.61 -10.62 -8.82
CA ILE A 32 24.91 -10.05 -9.99
C ILE A 32 23.45 -10.49 -10.00
N ALA A 33 23.17 -11.77 -9.76
CA ALA A 33 21.81 -12.29 -9.69
C ALA A 33 21.00 -11.62 -8.56
N MET A 34 21.62 -11.41 -7.40
CA MET A 34 20.98 -10.75 -6.26
C MET A 34 20.74 -9.25 -6.52
N LYS A 35 21.69 -8.53 -7.14
CA LYS A 35 21.51 -7.13 -7.58
C LYS A 35 20.35 -7.01 -8.57
N LYS A 36 20.26 -7.94 -9.54
CA LYS A 36 19.14 -7.99 -10.49
C LYS A 36 17.81 -8.21 -9.78
N LYS A 37 17.72 -9.22 -8.91
CA LYS A 37 16.50 -9.52 -8.14
C LYS A 37 16.07 -8.35 -7.25
N LEU A 38 17.03 -7.67 -6.61
CA LEU A 38 16.73 -6.48 -5.81
C LEU A 38 16.12 -5.37 -6.66
N LYS A 39 16.69 -5.10 -7.85
CA LYS A 39 16.14 -4.11 -8.78
C LYS A 39 14.72 -4.45 -9.24
N GLU A 40 14.47 -5.73 -9.54
CA GLU A 40 13.12 -6.21 -9.89
C GLU A 40 12.13 -6.01 -8.73
N LEU A 41 12.52 -6.32 -7.50
CA LEU A 41 11.68 -6.14 -6.31
C LEU A 41 11.39 -4.66 -6.03
N LEU A 42 12.36 -3.76 -6.21
CA LEU A 42 12.16 -2.32 -6.07
C LEU A 42 11.19 -1.79 -7.11
N ASN A 43 11.33 -2.19 -8.37
CA ASN A 43 10.39 -1.81 -9.42
C ASN A 43 8.98 -2.32 -9.13
N LYS A 44 8.85 -3.56 -8.63
CA LYS A 44 7.57 -4.13 -8.23
C LYS A 44 6.95 -3.37 -7.05
N ARG A 45 7.76 -2.97 -6.06
CA ARG A 45 7.29 -2.14 -4.94
C ARG A 45 6.72 -0.82 -5.46
N ASN A 46 7.45 -0.11 -6.31
CA ASN A 46 7.00 1.16 -6.87
C ASN A 46 5.68 1.00 -7.64
N ALA A 47 5.56 -0.05 -8.47
CA ALA A 47 4.32 -0.29 -9.20
C ALA A 47 3.12 -0.55 -8.27
N LEU A 48 3.33 -1.28 -7.16
CA LEU A 48 2.29 -1.50 -6.17
C LEU A 48 1.92 -0.22 -5.40
N GLU A 49 2.89 0.64 -5.09
CA GLU A 49 2.65 1.95 -4.46
C GLU A 49 1.79 2.84 -5.37
N ASP A 50 2.09 2.87 -6.68
CA ASP A 50 1.29 3.59 -7.67
C ASP A 50 -0.13 3.02 -7.78
N ASP A 51 -0.27 1.69 -7.78
CA ASP A 51 -1.58 1.04 -7.89
C ASP A 51 -2.44 1.23 -6.64
N VAL A 52 -1.84 1.24 -5.45
CA VAL A 52 -2.54 1.60 -4.21
C VAL A 52 -3.08 3.02 -4.30
N THR A 53 -2.26 3.97 -4.75
CA THR A 53 -2.68 5.38 -4.90
C THR A 53 -3.87 5.51 -5.85
N LYS A 54 -3.83 4.85 -7.01
CA LYS A 54 -4.95 4.86 -7.98
C LYS A 54 -6.23 4.25 -7.41
N LEU A 55 -6.11 3.15 -6.65
CA LEU A 55 -7.27 2.51 -6.03
C LEU A 55 -7.90 3.40 -4.95
N GLU A 56 -7.08 4.10 -4.16
CA GLU A 56 -7.57 5.05 -3.16
C GLU A 56 -8.33 6.22 -3.81
N GLU A 57 -7.84 6.73 -4.95
CA GLU A 57 -8.54 7.74 -5.75
C GLU A 57 -9.87 7.23 -6.31
N ASP A 58 -9.88 6.02 -6.90
CA ASP A 58 -11.12 5.42 -7.44
C ASP A 58 -12.16 5.19 -6.34
N ILE A 59 -11.74 4.67 -5.18
CA ILE A 59 -12.62 4.51 -4.00
C ILE A 59 -13.26 5.86 -3.65
N TYR A 60 -12.47 6.92 -3.54
CA TYR A 60 -12.96 8.24 -3.19
C TYR A 60 -13.97 8.79 -4.21
N GLU A 61 -13.72 8.59 -5.51
CA GLU A 61 -14.63 9.00 -6.58
C GLU A 61 -15.95 8.21 -6.52
N LYS A 62 -15.87 6.87 -6.37
CA LYS A 62 -17.06 6.01 -6.25
C LYS A 62 -17.87 6.32 -5.01
N GLU A 63 -17.22 6.62 -3.88
CA GLU A 63 -17.92 7.07 -2.67
C GLU A 63 -18.67 8.37 -2.91
N THR A 64 -18.03 9.34 -3.58
CA THR A 64 -18.66 10.62 -3.91
C THR A 64 -19.92 10.41 -4.76
N GLN A 65 -19.83 9.56 -5.78
CA GLN A 65 -20.97 9.21 -6.63
C GLN A 65 -22.07 8.49 -5.83
N TYR A 66 -21.71 7.48 -5.03
CA TYR A 66 -22.65 6.65 -4.30
C TYR A 66 -23.39 7.43 -3.20
N LEU A 67 -22.69 8.28 -2.45
CA LEU A 67 -23.28 9.10 -1.38
C LEU A 67 -24.18 10.20 -1.94
N ALA A 68 -23.84 10.77 -3.10
CA ALA A 68 -24.69 11.75 -3.79
C ALA A 68 -26.03 11.15 -4.22
N ASP A 69 -26.01 9.94 -4.80
CA ASP A 69 -27.21 9.23 -5.28
C ASP A 69 -28.06 8.63 -4.13
N GLY A 70 -27.40 8.16 -3.07
CA GLY A 70 -28.02 7.49 -1.92
C GLY A 70 -28.84 8.40 -0.99
N ALA A 71 -28.76 9.73 -1.16
CA ALA A 71 -29.37 10.72 -0.28
C ALA A 71 -30.90 10.60 -0.14
N VAL A 72 -31.59 9.96 -1.09
CA VAL A 72 -33.05 9.85 -1.13
C VAL A 72 -33.57 8.49 -0.66
N ARG A 73 -32.91 7.38 -1.03
CA ARG A 73 -33.39 6.01 -0.76
C ARG A 73 -32.73 5.35 0.46
N GLY A 74 -31.66 5.95 0.99
CA GLY A 74 -30.79 5.34 2.00
C GLY A 74 -29.54 4.76 1.35
N ASN A 75 -28.49 4.59 2.17
CA ASN A 75 -27.17 4.12 1.75
C ASN A 75 -26.58 3.15 2.78
N VAL A 76 -25.49 2.47 2.45
CA VAL A 76 -24.83 1.51 3.37
C VAL A 76 -24.34 2.17 4.67
N VAL A 77 -23.99 3.46 4.62
CA VAL A 77 -23.45 4.20 5.78
C VAL A 77 -24.53 4.50 6.83
N ARG A 78 -25.71 4.96 6.39
CA ARG A 78 -26.82 5.43 7.25
C ARG A 78 -27.98 4.43 7.35
N GLY A 79 -28.01 3.43 6.48
CA GLY A 79 -29.05 2.40 6.39
C GLY A 79 -30.20 2.71 5.40
N PHE A 80 -31.00 1.67 5.13
CA PHE A 80 -32.06 1.65 4.10
C PHE A 80 -33.49 1.77 4.64
N ARG A 81 -33.67 2.40 5.82
CA ARG A 81 -34.97 2.45 6.52
C ARG A 81 -36.12 3.10 5.71
N ASN A 82 -35.80 3.82 4.65
CA ASN A 82 -36.76 4.51 3.79
C ASN A 82 -37.45 3.60 2.76
N PHE A 83 -36.95 2.37 2.53
CA PHE A 83 -37.57 1.44 1.56
C PHE A 83 -38.89 0.83 2.06
N SER A 84 -39.08 0.70 3.38
CA SER A 84 -40.27 0.05 3.96
C SER A 84 -41.48 0.97 4.09
N LYS A 85 -41.32 2.29 3.92
CA LYS A 85 -42.43 3.25 4.03
C LYS A 85 -42.97 3.57 2.64
N THR A 86 -43.90 2.74 2.16
CA THR A 86 -44.71 3.06 0.99
C THR A 86 -45.58 4.29 1.32
N SER A 87 -45.14 5.48 0.93
CA SER A 87 -45.99 6.62 0.56
C SER A 87 -47.11 7.12 1.52
N SER A 88 -47.17 6.75 2.81
CA SER A 88 -48.28 7.21 3.69
C SER A 88 -47.96 8.39 4.59
N SER A 89 -46.73 8.92 4.57
CA SER A 89 -46.46 10.18 5.27
C SER A 89 -45.52 11.04 4.46
N SER A 90 -46.06 12.16 4.00
CA SER A 90 -45.38 13.31 3.40
C SER A 90 -44.43 14.02 4.38
N SER A 91 -43.71 13.27 5.21
CA SER A 91 -42.60 13.79 5.99
C SER A 91 -41.44 13.98 5.03
N ARG A 92 -41.33 15.21 4.51
CA ARG A 92 -40.16 15.77 3.80
C ARG A 92 -38.89 15.05 4.22
N VAL A 93 -38.47 14.03 3.45
CA VAL A 93 -37.17 13.38 3.63
C VAL A 93 -36.18 14.47 3.27
N ARG A 94 -35.74 15.21 4.28
CA ARG A 94 -34.72 16.23 4.10
C ARG A 94 -33.51 15.47 3.57
N LYS A 95 -33.06 15.80 2.36
CA LYS A 95 -31.76 15.36 1.84
C LYS A 95 -30.74 15.78 2.89
N ILE A 96 -30.25 14.82 3.68
CA ILE A 96 -29.17 15.08 4.62
C ILE A 96 -27.92 15.10 3.76
N PRO A 97 -27.19 16.23 3.68
CA PRO A 97 -25.93 16.26 2.96
C PRO A 97 -24.99 15.22 3.59
N PHE A 98 -24.24 14.52 2.75
CA PHE A 98 -23.17 13.66 3.25
C PHE A 98 -21.98 14.54 3.67
N THR A 99 -21.29 14.12 4.71
CA THR A 99 -20.06 14.76 5.20
C THR A 99 -18.86 13.89 4.84
N ASP A 100 -17.65 14.41 4.96
CA ASP A 100 -16.44 13.60 4.72
C ASP A 100 -16.29 12.48 5.76
N GLU A 101 -16.92 12.61 6.93
CA GLU A 101 -17.02 11.54 7.93
C GLU A 101 -17.83 10.33 7.45
N ASP A 102 -18.71 10.49 6.45
CA ASP A 102 -19.49 9.38 5.88
C ASP A 102 -18.66 8.53 4.88
N ARG A 103 -17.42 8.94 4.54
CA ARG A 103 -16.53 8.27 3.58
C ARG A 103 -15.78 7.10 4.20
N ILE A 104 -16.54 6.14 4.73
CA ILE A 104 -16.01 5.04 5.54
C ILE A 104 -15.02 4.14 4.79
N PHE A 105 -15.08 4.06 3.46
CA PHE A 105 -14.17 3.26 2.66
C PHE A 105 -12.83 3.99 2.49
N SER A 106 -12.82 5.28 2.13
CA SER A 106 -11.58 6.07 2.15
C SER A 106 -10.96 6.14 3.55
N LEU A 107 -11.77 6.35 4.58
CA LEU A 107 -11.30 6.38 5.98
C LEU A 107 -10.77 5.03 6.50
N SER A 108 -11.03 3.93 5.79
CA SER A 108 -10.46 2.62 6.12
C SER A 108 -8.99 2.47 5.70
N SER A 109 -8.49 3.33 4.81
CA SER A 109 -7.08 3.35 4.44
C SER A 109 -6.28 4.23 5.40
N SER A 110 -5.27 3.63 6.03
CA SER A 110 -4.33 4.40 6.86
C SER A 110 -3.52 5.39 6.03
N THR A 111 -3.15 5.05 4.79
CA THR A 111 -2.43 5.97 3.88
C THR A 111 -3.27 7.21 3.58
N TYR A 112 -4.55 7.00 3.26
CA TYR A 112 -5.51 8.08 3.03
C TYR A 112 -5.67 8.98 4.27
N VAL A 113 -5.88 8.39 5.45
CA VAL A 113 -6.02 9.15 6.71
C VAL A 113 -4.76 9.95 7.04
N MET A 114 -3.58 9.40 6.77
CA MET A 114 -2.31 10.12 6.96
C MET A 114 -2.19 11.31 6.00
N HIS A 115 -2.58 11.16 4.72
CA HIS A 115 -2.61 12.27 3.78
C HIS A 115 -3.59 13.36 4.22
N LEU A 116 -4.79 12.99 4.66
CA LEU A 116 -5.81 13.93 5.13
C LEU A 116 -5.34 14.71 6.38
N ARG A 117 -4.69 14.04 7.35
CA ARG A 117 -4.12 14.71 8.54
C ARG A 117 -2.99 15.67 8.18
N LYS A 118 -2.15 15.30 7.21
CA LYS A 118 -1.07 16.16 6.72
C LYS A 118 -1.60 17.45 6.09
N GLU A 119 -2.70 17.36 5.34
CA GLU A 119 -3.36 18.55 4.78
C GLU A 119 -4.01 19.44 5.85
N GLN A 120 -4.50 18.84 6.94
CA GLN A 120 -5.14 19.54 8.06
C GLN A 120 -4.13 20.15 9.05
N GLY A 121 -2.82 19.94 8.86
CA GLY A 121 -1.78 20.55 9.68
C GLY A 121 -1.62 19.95 11.08
N GLU A 122 -2.17 18.76 11.33
CA GLU A 122 -1.93 18.01 12.57
C GLU A 122 -0.59 17.28 12.50
N ASP A 123 0.48 17.97 12.87
CA ASP A 123 1.84 17.42 12.97
C ASP A 123 2.02 16.75 14.34
N ASP A 124 1.46 15.54 14.53
CA ASP A 124 1.71 14.73 15.74
C ASP A 124 2.68 13.58 15.47
N SER A 125 3.76 13.59 16.24
CA SER A 125 4.97 12.78 16.09
C SER A 125 4.82 11.34 16.60
N THR A 126 3.64 10.71 16.44
CA THR A 126 3.34 9.41 17.08
C THR A 126 2.86 8.29 16.15
N GLY A 127 2.84 8.49 14.83
CA GLY A 127 2.61 7.41 13.84
C GLY A 127 3.90 6.63 13.49
N PRO A 128 3.84 5.34 13.12
CA PRO A 128 5.03 4.57 12.78
C PRO A 128 5.68 5.20 11.55
N THR A 129 6.82 5.84 11.74
CA THR A 129 7.64 6.40 10.67
C THR A 129 8.12 5.25 9.78
N LEU A 130 7.41 4.99 8.68
CA LEU A 130 8.00 4.29 7.55
C LEU A 130 8.93 5.31 6.88
N THR A 131 10.17 5.34 7.33
CA THR A 131 11.23 6.09 6.68
C THR A 131 11.38 5.55 5.26
N SER A 132 10.80 6.22 4.27
CA SER A 132 11.13 6.06 2.85
C SER A 132 12.50 6.68 2.54
N ALA A 133 13.48 6.45 3.43
CA ALA A 133 14.88 6.67 3.12
C ALA A 133 15.32 5.51 2.22
N THR A 134 14.95 5.57 0.95
CA THR A 134 15.78 4.95 -0.09
C THR A 134 17.09 5.73 -0.09
N PRO A 135 18.22 5.16 0.37
CA PRO A 135 19.50 5.79 0.05
C PRO A 135 19.61 5.75 -1.49
N SER A 136 19.64 6.93 -2.10
CA SER A 136 20.06 7.07 -3.48
C SER A 136 21.48 6.54 -3.56
N PHE A 137 21.62 5.27 -3.95
CA PHE A 137 22.89 4.66 -4.25
C PHE A 137 23.28 5.16 -5.64
N GLU A 138 24.05 6.23 -5.67
CA GLU A 138 24.72 6.69 -6.89
C GLU A 138 25.57 5.51 -7.41
N ASP A 139 25.36 5.13 -8.68
CA ASP A 139 26.14 4.10 -9.37
C ASP A 139 27.57 4.61 -9.58
N ASP A 140 28.40 4.58 -8.53
CA ASP A 140 29.84 4.74 -8.64
C ASP A 140 30.45 3.40 -9.09
N GLU A 141 30.73 3.28 -10.39
CA GLU A 141 31.41 2.14 -11.04
C GLU A 141 32.89 1.95 -10.60
N ASN A 142 33.32 2.54 -9.48
CA ASN A 142 34.69 2.43 -9.00
C ASN A 142 34.77 2.09 -7.49
N PHE A 143 34.33 0.87 -7.14
CA PHE A 143 34.50 0.32 -5.79
C PHE A 143 35.94 -0.19 -5.60
N THR A 144 36.82 0.64 -5.05
CA THR A 144 38.12 0.21 -4.51
C THR A 144 37.96 -0.22 -3.04
N PRO A 145 38.48 -1.38 -2.61
CA PRO A 145 38.11 -1.99 -1.33
C PRO A 145 38.88 -1.45 -0.11
N GLU A 146 39.42 -0.22 -0.14
CA GLU A 146 40.38 0.23 0.88
C GLU A 146 39.82 1.12 1.99
N ARG A 147 38.54 1.51 1.97
CA ARG A 147 37.99 2.44 2.98
C ARG A 147 37.27 1.75 4.14
N LEU A 148 38.00 0.91 4.87
CA LEU A 148 37.62 0.45 6.21
C LEU A 148 38.55 1.05 7.26
N THR A 149 38.29 2.29 7.69
CA THR A 149 38.64 2.70 9.06
C THR A 149 37.53 3.58 9.64
N PRO A 150 37.02 3.29 10.85
CA PRO A 150 36.12 4.21 11.55
C PRO A 150 36.94 5.37 12.13
N SER A 151 36.58 6.60 11.75
CA SER A 151 37.12 7.83 12.35
C SER A 151 36.58 7.98 13.77
N ARG A 152 37.47 7.77 14.75
CA ARG A 152 37.25 8.04 16.18
C ARG A 152 37.04 9.55 16.37
N ARG A 153 35.80 9.99 16.59
CA ARG A 153 35.53 11.35 17.05
C ARG A 153 36.11 11.51 18.47
N LYS A 154 36.84 12.60 18.68
CA LYS A 154 37.29 13.09 19.98
C LYS A 154 36.11 13.69 20.75
#